data_AF-K9PWM6-F1
#
_entry.id   AF-K9PWM6-F1
#
_cell.length_a   1.000
_cell.length_b   1.000
_cell.length_c   1.000
_cell.angle_alpha   90.00
_cell.angle_beta   90.00
_cell.angle_gamma   90.00
#
_symmetry.space_group_name_H-M   'P 1'
#
loop_
_entity.id
_entity.type
_entity.pdbx_description
1 polymer ?
#
loop_
_entity_poly.entity_id
_entity_poly.type
_entity_poly.pdbx_seq_one_letter_code
_entity_poly.pdbx_strand_id
1 'polypeptide(L)'
;MKFRSLLAAFLALCIGVLTAACSEAPDAASVDVQKLTYDQILNTGLANSCPQIAEFTRGSIPVEAGQTIEFSDLCLEPQTYFVKEEPLNKRREAEFVEGKMLTRYTSSLEQMTGEITVGNDGILTFKELDGIDFQPVTVQLPGGEQTPFLFTIKNLVAKTQTASDSINTSTDFVGDFRVPSYRGAVFLDPKARGVASGYDNAVALPSQADEDELVRANIKQLDARKGEISLQVAKIDIETGEIAGTFESEQTSATDLGAEEPEEVRVRGIFYARLQLPS
;
A
#
# COMPACT_ATOMS: atom_id res chain seq x y z
N MET A 1 -36.91 47.55 11.97
CA MET A 1 -37.26 46.13 12.28
C MET A 1 -37.59 45.26 11.07
N LYS A 2 -37.52 45.72 9.81
CA LYS A 2 -37.93 44.93 8.63
C LYS A 2 -36.85 44.07 7.95
N PHE A 3 -35.58 44.19 8.37
CA PHE A 3 -34.46 43.43 7.76
C PHE A 3 -33.92 42.29 8.63
N ARG A 4 -34.37 42.17 9.89
CA ARG A 4 -33.87 41.13 10.82
C ARG A 4 -34.30 39.72 10.39
N SER A 5 -35.52 39.58 9.89
CA SER A 5 -36.06 38.33 9.36
C SER A 5 -35.39 37.91 8.04
N LEU A 6 -35.01 38.87 7.18
CA LEU A 6 -34.26 38.60 5.96
C LEU A 6 -32.81 38.19 6.24
N LEU A 7 -32.14 38.84 7.21
CA LEU A 7 -30.81 38.42 7.64
C LEU A 7 -30.82 37.04 8.30
N ALA A 8 -31.82 36.74 9.12
CA ALA A 8 -31.95 35.42 9.75
C ALA A 8 -32.19 34.31 8.72
N ALA A 9 -33.02 34.55 7.70
CA ALA A 9 -33.26 33.59 6.62
C ALA A 9 -32.00 33.39 5.75
N PHE A 10 -31.25 34.45 5.48
CA PHE A 10 -30.01 34.36 4.71
C PHE A 10 -28.91 33.62 5.50
N LEU A 11 -28.80 33.88 6.81
CA LEU A 11 -27.85 33.17 7.68
C LEU A 11 -28.20 31.68 7.80
N ALA A 12 -29.49 31.34 7.93
CA ALA A 12 -29.95 29.95 7.97
C ALA A 12 -29.70 29.21 6.64
N LEU A 13 -29.86 29.91 5.51
CA LEU A 13 -29.52 29.38 4.18
C LEU A 13 -28.01 29.14 4.06
N CYS A 14 -27.17 30.09 4.50
CA CYS A 14 -25.72 29.93 4.46
C CYS A 14 -25.23 28.79 5.35
N ILE A 15 -25.77 28.64 6.57
CA ILE A 15 -25.42 27.54 7.47
C ILE A 15 -25.89 26.20 6.88
N GLY A 16 -27.10 26.13 6.31
CA GLY A 16 -27.62 24.92 5.68
C GLY A 16 -26.83 24.46 4.45
N VAL A 17 -26.36 25.41 3.64
CA VAL A 17 -25.52 25.11 2.45
C VAL A 17 -24.11 24.68 2.86
N LEU A 18 -23.53 25.27 3.91
CA LEU A 18 -22.23 24.87 4.44
C LEU A 18 -22.25 23.46 5.06
N THR A 19 -23.35 23.05 5.71
CA THR A 19 -23.47 21.69 6.26
C THR A 19 -23.78 20.62 5.21
N ALA A 20 -24.40 20.98 4.08
CA ALA A 20 -24.75 20.04 3.01
C ALA A 20 -23.63 19.88 1.97
N ALA A 21 -22.77 20.89 1.79
CA ALA A 21 -21.64 20.83 0.84
C ALA A 21 -20.33 20.29 1.45
N CYS A 22 -20.29 20.14 2.78
CA CYS A 22 -19.17 19.57 3.52
C CYS A 22 -19.56 18.27 4.24
N SER A 23 -20.39 17.42 3.61
CA SER A 23 -20.45 16.02 4.02
C SER A 23 -19.19 15.34 3.50
N GLU A 24 -18.11 15.41 4.27
CA GLU A 24 -17.03 14.44 4.16
C GLU A 24 -17.64 13.04 4.26
N ALA A 25 -17.15 12.11 3.43
CA ALA A 25 -17.54 10.71 3.53
C ALA A 25 -17.35 10.23 4.98
N PRO A 26 -18.17 9.30 5.49
CA PRO A 26 -17.98 8.76 6.83
C PRO A 26 -16.54 8.28 6.96
N ASP A 27 -15.82 8.80 7.95
CA ASP A 27 -14.47 8.35 8.26
C ASP A 27 -14.56 6.88 8.70
N ALA A 28 -13.72 6.01 8.15
CA ALA A 28 -13.65 4.60 8.55
C ALA A 28 -13.35 4.43 10.05
N ALA A 29 -12.75 5.44 10.68
CA ALA A 29 -12.57 5.50 12.13
C ALA A 29 -13.88 5.64 12.93
N SER A 30 -14.96 6.10 12.30
CA SER A 30 -16.26 6.40 12.94
C SER A 30 -17.34 5.37 12.65
N VAL A 31 -17.12 4.45 11.71
CA VAL A 31 -18.11 3.47 11.27
C VAL A 31 -17.56 2.06 11.38
N ASP A 32 -18.28 1.21 12.09
CA ASP A 32 -18.00 -0.23 12.13
C ASP A 32 -18.39 -0.84 10.77
N VAL A 33 -17.42 -0.87 9.86
CA VAL A 33 -17.58 -1.37 8.48
C VAL A 33 -18.11 -2.80 8.46
N GLN A 34 -17.83 -3.59 9.51
CA GLN A 34 -18.29 -4.99 9.62
C GLN A 34 -19.81 -5.11 9.80
N LYS A 35 -20.49 -4.02 10.24
CA LYS A 35 -21.95 -3.96 10.38
C LYS A 35 -22.67 -3.43 9.15
N LEU A 36 -21.95 -2.94 8.16
CA LEU A 36 -22.53 -2.39 6.93
C LEU A 36 -22.76 -3.49 5.90
N THR A 37 -23.84 -3.34 5.13
CA THR A 37 -24.07 -4.18 3.95
C THR A 37 -23.31 -3.63 2.75
N TYR A 38 -23.14 -4.47 1.72
CA TYR A 38 -22.53 -4.07 0.45
C TYR A 38 -23.14 -2.78 -0.13
N ASP A 39 -24.48 -2.68 -0.15
CA ASP A 39 -25.18 -1.52 -0.69
C ASP A 39 -24.94 -0.23 0.11
N GLN A 40 -24.60 -0.34 1.38
CA GLN A 40 -24.25 0.80 2.23
C GLN A 40 -22.79 1.26 2.02
N ILE A 41 -21.91 0.35 1.61
CA ILE A 41 -20.49 0.63 1.33
C ILE A 41 -20.30 1.11 -0.11
N LEU A 42 -21.11 0.63 -1.05
CA LEU A 42 -20.96 0.90 -2.47
C LEU A 42 -20.85 2.42 -2.76
N ASN A 43 -19.80 2.81 -3.48
CA ASN A 43 -19.48 4.20 -3.86
C ASN A 43 -19.16 5.19 -2.71
N THR A 44 -18.94 4.71 -1.49
CA THR A 44 -18.55 5.60 -0.36
C THR A 44 -17.04 5.85 -0.28
N GLY A 45 -16.23 4.93 -0.82
CA GLY A 45 -14.78 4.90 -0.62
C GLY A 45 -14.33 4.01 0.55
N LEU A 46 -15.25 3.63 1.45
CA LEU A 46 -14.97 2.81 2.64
C LEU A 46 -14.43 1.41 2.30
N ALA A 47 -14.72 0.90 1.10
CA ALA A 47 -14.22 -0.40 0.63
C ALA A 47 -12.71 -0.44 0.37
N ASN A 48 -12.01 0.71 0.43
CA ASN A 48 -10.55 0.79 0.32
C ASN A 48 -9.93 1.17 1.69
N SER A 49 -10.70 1.20 2.77
CA SER A 49 -10.19 1.59 4.09
C SER A 49 -10.09 0.38 5.00
N CYS A 50 -8.97 0.30 5.73
CA CYS A 50 -8.76 -0.79 6.68
C CYS A 50 -9.61 -0.62 7.93
N PRO A 51 -10.09 -1.73 8.54
CA PRO A 51 -10.75 -1.69 9.84
C PRO A 51 -9.88 -1.00 10.90
N GLN A 52 -10.53 -0.22 11.77
CA GLN A 52 -9.86 0.49 12.87
C GLN A 52 -10.24 -0.13 14.21
N ILE A 53 -9.26 -0.22 15.10
CA ILE A 53 -9.44 -0.65 16.49
C ILE A 53 -9.51 0.60 17.39
N ALA A 54 -10.30 0.53 18.47
CA ALA A 54 -10.47 1.61 19.42
C ALA A 54 -9.12 2.10 20.00
N GLU A 55 -8.96 3.42 20.13
CA GLU A 55 -7.68 4.09 20.49
C GLU A 55 -7.06 3.66 21.83
N PHE A 56 -7.82 3.02 22.73
CA PHE A 56 -7.38 2.71 24.09
C PHE A 56 -7.02 1.23 24.32
N THR A 57 -7.01 0.40 23.27
CA THR A 57 -6.68 -1.03 23.39
C THR A 57 -5.16 -1.26 23.35
N ARG A 58 -4.56 -1.43 24.53
CA ARG A 58 -3.14 -1.77 24.70
C ARG A 58 -3.00 -3.15 25.32
N GLY A 59 -3.49 -4.14 24.57
CA GLY A 59 -3.37 -5.54 24.92
C GLY A 59 -1.96 -6.09 24.80
N SER A 60 -1.79 -7.32 25.28
CA SER A 60 -0.58 -8.12 25.11
C SER A 60 -1.03 -9.57 24.91
N ILE A 61 -0.62 -10.18 23.81
CA ILE A 61 -0.93 -11.57 23.48
C ILE A 61 0.31 -12.40 23.81
N PRO A 62 0.27 -13.28 24.83
CA PRO A 62 1.41 -14.11 25.17
C PRO A 62 1.70 -15.11 24.05
N VAL A 63 2.99 -15.38 23.81
CA VAL A 63 3.44 -16.33 22.79
C VAL A 63 4.48 -17.28 23.35
N GLU A 64 4.43 -18.54 22.92
CA GLU A 64 5.34 -19.60 23.37
C GLU A 64 6.27 -20.04 22.23
N ALA A 65 7.51 -20.43 22.58
CA ALA A 65 8.47 -20.91 21.60
C ALA A 65 7.95 -22.14 20.85
N GLY A 66 8.05 -22.13 19.52
CA GLY A 66 7.51 -23.18 18.65
C GLY A 66 6.02 -23.06 18.35
N GLN A 67 5.32 -22.05 18.89
CA GLN A 67 3.94 -21.74 18.54
C GLN A 67 3.85 -21.15 17.14
N THR A 68 2.79 -21.50 16.42
CA THR A 68 2.36 -20.83 15.19
C THR A 68 0.99 -20.21 15.42
N ILE A 69 0.87 -18.93 15.10
CA ILE A 69 -0.38 -18.15 15.20
C ILE A 69 -0.77 -17.79 13.77
N GLU A 70 -1.92 -18.25 13.32
CA GLU A 70 -2.46 -17.82 12.02
C GLU A 70 -3.04 -16.41 12.15
N PHE A 71 -2.93 -15.62 11.07
CA PHE A 71 -3.62 -14.36 10.96
C PHE A 71 -4.46 -14.29 9.70
N SER A 72 -5.58 -13.60 9.80
CA SER A 72 -6.49 -13.31 8.69
C SER A 72 -6.73 -11.81 8.58
N ASP A 73 -7.36 -11.43 7.48
CA ASP A 73 -7.83 -10.06 7.24
C ASP A 73 -6.70 -9.02 7.37
N LEU A 74 -5.46 -9.40 7.05
CA LEU A 74 -4.37 -8.43 6.97
C LEU A 74 -4.73 -7.41 5.88
N CYS A 75 -4.76 -6.16 6.30
CA CYS A 75 -5.10 -5.00 5.50
C CYS A 75 -4.02 -3.94 5.66
N LEU A 76 -3.48 -3.45 4.55
CA LEU A 76 -2.56 -2.31 4.51
C LEU A 76 -3.23 -1.20 3.70
N GLU A 77 -3.44 -0.05 4.34
CA GLU A 77 -4.00 1.15 3.73
C GLU A 77 -2.90 2.22 3.61
N PRO A 78 -2.35 2.43 2.40
CA PRO A 78 -1.44 3.54 2.14
C PRO A 78 -2.11 4.89 2.34
N GLN A 79 -1.43 5.81 3.01
CA GLN A 79 -1.91 7.18 3.23
C GLN A 79 -1.05 8.22 2.53
N THR A 80 0.27 8.00 2.49
CA THR A 80 1.22 8.94 1.88
C THR A 80 2.24 8.20 1.03
N TYR A 81 2.65 8.85 -0.06
CA TYR A 81 3.54 8.29 -1.07
C TYR A 81 4.67 9.26 -1.33
N PHE A 82 5.90 8.75 -1.31
CA PHE A 82 7.09 9.52 -1.61
C PHE A 82 7.87 8.83 -2.71
N VAL A 83 8.39 9.62 -3.64
CA VAL A 83 9.30 9.14 -4.69
C VAL A 83 10.62 9.85 -4.52
N LYS A 84 11.71 9.10 -4.61
CA LYS A 84 13.06 9.63 -4.52
C LYS A 84 13.45 10.24 -5.87
N GLU A 85 13.48 11.56 -5.94
CA GLU A 85 13.86 12.27 -7.16
C GLU A 85 15.37 12.18 -7.41
N GLU A 86 15.76 12.01 -8.67
CA GLU A 86 17.16 12.13 -9.06
C GLU A 86 17.63 13.58 -8.97
N PRO A 87 18.68 13.89 -8.19
CA PRO A 87 19.14 15.25 -8.05
C PRO A 87 19.73 15.75 -9.37
N LEU A 88 19.30 16.93 -9.82
CA LEU A 88 19.85 17.64 -10.99
C LEU A 88 21.38 17.83 -10.95
N ASN A 89 21.98 17.73 -9.77
CA ASN A 89 23.41 17.77 -9.56
C ASN A 89 23.84 16.58 -8.70
N LYS A 90 24.76 15.75 -9.22
CA LYS A 90 25.34 14.57 -8.54
C LYS A 90 25.98 14.85 -7.17
N ARG A 91 26.15 16.12 -6.79
CA ARG A 91 26.67 16.54 -5.47
C ARG A 91 25.58 16.75 -4.40
N ARG A 92 24.30 16.71 -4.76
CA ARG A 92 23.20 16.76 -3.80
C ARG A 92 22.71 15.35 -3.53
N GLU A 93 22.30 15.09 -2.29
CA GLU A 93 21.65 13.84 -1.94
C GLU A 93 20.25 13.81 -2.54
N ALA A 94 19.83 12.61 -2.98
CA ALA A 94 18.49 12.39 -3.48
C ALA A 94 17.50 12.44 -2.31
N GLU A 95 16.43 13.22 -2.45
CA GLU A 95 15.42 13.41 -1.41
C GLU A 95 14.10 12.76 -1.82
N PHE A 96 13.35 12.28 -0.83
CA PHE A 96 12.01 11.76 -1.03
C PHE A 96 11.02 12.92 -1.11
N VAL A 97 10.37 13.05 -2.26
CA VAL A 97 9.36 14.07 -2.53
C VAL A 97 7.98 13.44 -2.44
N GLU A 98 7.08 14.08 -1.69
CA GLU A 98 5.70 13.62 -1.56
C GLU A 98 4.94 13.81 -2.88
N GLY A 99 4.34 12.74 -3.37
CA GLY A 99 3.50 12.75 -4.57
C GLY A 99 2.03 12.50 -4.24
N LYS A 100 1.15 12.86 -5.17
CA LYS A 100 -0.30 12.67 -5.05
C LYS A 100 -0.76 11.45 -5.82
N MET A 101 -1.55 10.59 -5.19
CA MET A 101 -2.14 9.43 -5.86
C MET A 101 -3.13 9.86 -6.95
N LEU A 102 -2.97 9.30 -8.16
CA LEU A 102 -3.86 9.52 -9.31
C LEU A 102 -4.87 8.39 -9.53
N THR A 103 -4.58 7.18 -9.05
CA THR A 103 -5.38 5.98 -9.31
C THR A 103 -6.65 5.85 -8.47
N ARG A 104 -7.01 6.88 -7.69
CA ARG A 104 -8.20 6.92 -6.81
C ARG A 104 -8.11 5.88 -5.67
N TYR A 105 -9.24 5.52 -5.06
CA TYR A 105 -9.35 4.58 -3.95
C TYR A 105 -9.20 3.12 -4.42
N THR A 106 -8.00 2.74 -4.85
CA THR A 106 -7.66 1.39 -5.35
C THR A 106 -6.28 0.94 -4.89
N SER A 107 -5.81 1.43 -3.74
CA SER A 107 -4.42 1.28 -3.30
C SER A 107 -4.24 0.33 -2.13
N SER A 108 -5.31 -0.03 -1.43
CA SER A 108 -5.21 -0.89 -0.25
C SER A 108 -4.99 -2.34 -0.64
N LEU A 109 -4.18 -3.02 0.18
CA LEU A 109 -3.98 -4.47 0.13
C LEU A 109 -4.87 -5.08 1.20
N GLU A 110 -5.63 -6.12 0.87
CA GLU A 110 -6.69 -6.62 1.75
C GLU A 110 -6.82 -8.14 1.69
N GLN A 111 -7.53 -8.70 2.67
CA GLN A 111 -7.85 -10.14 2.75
C GLN A 111 -6.60 -11.02 2.71
N MET A 112 -5.49 -10.50 3.21
CA MET A 112 -4.26 -11.25 3.29
C MET A 112 -4.25 -12.15 4.51
N THR A 113 -3.68 -13.32 4.33
CA THR A 113 -3.59 -14.38 5.32
C THR A 113 -2.15 -14.81 5.48
N GLY A 114 -1.84 -15.35 6.65
CA GLY A 114 -0.51 -15.86 6.90
C GLY A 114 -0.32 -16.40 8.29
N GLU A 115 0.94 -16.52 8.66
CA GLU A 115 1.37 -17.14 9.91
C GLU A 115 2.42 -16.30 10.62
N ILE A 116 2.33 -16.21 11.94
CA ILE A 116 3.38 -15.74 12.84
C ILE A 116 3.95 -16.97 13.53
N THR A 117 5.20 -17.28 13.25
CA THR A 117 5.92 -18.39 13.87
C THR A 117 6.86 -17.87 14.95
N VAL A 118 6.85 -18.51 16.12
CA VAL A 118 7.73 -18.18 17.24
C VAL A 118 8.95 -19.08 17.18
N GLY A 119 10.11 -18.51 16.85
CA GLY A 119 11.38 -19.23 16.87
C GLY A 119 11.77 -19.69 18.27
N ASN A 120 12.64 -20.70 18.36
CA ASN A 120 13.21 -21.16 19.65
C ASN A 120 14.06 -20.08 20.34
N ASP A 121 14.49 -19.08 19.58
CA ASP A 121 15.20 -17.87 20.02
C ASP A 121 14.25 -16.76 20.50
N GLY A 122 12.93 -16.98 20.43
CA GLY A 122 11.90 -15.99 20.76
C GLY A 122 11.69 -14.93 19.67
N ILE A 123 12.29 -15.09 18.50
CA ILE A 123 12.07 -14.18 17.35
C ILE A 123 10.75 -14.57 16.68
N LEU A 124 9.87 -13.58 16.50
CA LEU A 124 8.61 -13.76 15.79
C LEU A 124 8.85 -13.55 14.30
N THR A 125 8.45 -14.51 13.48
CA THR A 125 8.50 -14.39 12.01
C THR A 125 7.09 -14.33 11.46
N PHE A 126 6.72 -13.15 10.96
CA PHE A 126 5.51 -12.86 10.22
C PHE A 126 5.70 -13.24 8.75
N LYS A 127 4.84 -14.12 8.24
CA LYS A 127 4.92 -14.61 6.87
C LYS A 127 3.57 -14.53 6.19
N GLU A 128 3.54 -13.81 5.08
CA GLU A 128 2.38 -13.75 4.18
C GLU A 128 2.29 -15.02 3.34
N LEU A 129 1.07 -15.49 3.09
CA LEU A 129 0.80 -16.73 2.35
C LEU A 129 -0.09 -16.51 1.13
N ASP A 130 -1.19 -15.77 1.28
CA ASP A 130 -2.15 -15.51 0.20
C ASP A 130 -2.99 -14.26 0.48
N GLY A 131 -3.60 -13.69 -0.55
CA GLY A 131 -4.56 -12.58 -0.46
C GLY A 131 -4.46 -11.58 -1.61
N ILE A 132 -5.10 -10.42 -1.44
CA ILE A 132 -4.97 -9.29 -2.37
C ILE A 132 -3.74 -8.49 -1.95
N ASP A 133 -2.58 -9.03 -2.29
CA ASP A 133 -1.24 -8.61 -1.86
C ASP A 133 -0.52 -7.69 -2.87
N PHE A 134 -1.22 -7.18 -3.88
CA PHE A 134 -0.72 -6.15 -4.79
C PHE A 134 -1.80 -5.23 -5.37
N GLN A 135 -1.41 -3.98 -5.66
CA GLN A 135 -2.21 -3.02 -6.41
C GLN A 135 -1.31 -2.18 -7.33
N PRO A 136 -1.69 -1.95 -8.60
CA PRO A 136 -1.03 -0.99 -9.45
C PRO A 136 -1.42 0.44 -9.03
N VAL A 137 -0.44 1.24 -8.64
CA VAL A 137 -0.64 2.62 -8.18
C VAL A 137 0.14 3.56 -9.10
N THR A 138 -0.42 4.75 -9.34
CA THR A 138 0.31 5.83 -10.01
C THR A 138 0.27 7.07 -9.16
N VAL A 139 1.45 7.60 -8.86
CA VAL A 139 1.65 8.81 -8.06
C VAL A 139 2.15 9.91 -8.96
N GLN A 140 1.65 11.12 -8.78
CA GLN A 140 2.08 12.31 -9.51
C GLN A 140 2.93 13.21 -8.62
N LEU A 141 4.13 13.50 -9.07
CA LEU A 141 5.06 14.39 -8.38
C LEU A 141 4.76 15.87 -8.67
N PRO A 142 5.24 16.78 -7.81
CA PRO A 142 5.24 18.21 -8.09
C PRO A 142 5.99 18.50 -9.40
N GLY A 143 5.28 18.89 -10.45
CA GLY A 143 5.85 19.04 -11.80
C GLY A 143 5.08 18.25 -12.85
N GLY A 144 4.24 17.30 -12.42
CA GLY A 144 3.30 16.58 -13.28
C GLY A 144 3.82 15.23 -13.75
N GLU A 145 5.07 14.90 -13.46
CA GLU A 145 5.67 13.58 -13.67
C GLU A 145 4.87 12.50 -12.92
N GLN A 146 4.70 11.35 -13.56
CA GLN A 146 3.88 10.25 -13.04
C GLN A 146 4.76 9.03 -12.85
N THR A 147 4.82 8.54 -11.62
CA THR A 147 5.55 7.34 -11.23
C THR A 147 4.56 6.21 -11.01
N PRO A 148 4.37 5.31 -12.00
CA PRO A 148 3.65 4.06 -11.79
C PRO A 148 4.51 3.07 -11.01
N PHE A 149 3.91 2.37 -10.05
CA PHE A 149 4.55 1.29 -9.33
C PHE A 149 3.53 0.24 -8.91
N LEU A 150 4.02 -0.97 -8.60
CA LEU A 150 3.18 -2.07 -8.13
C LEU A 150 3.29 -2.15 -6.61
N PHE A 151 2.41 -1.47 -5.87
CA PHE A 151 2.41 -1.59 -4.41
C PHE A 151 2.10 -3.04 -4.04
N THR A 152 2.97 -3.69 -3.27
CA THR A 152 2.83 -5.12 -2.98
C THR A 152 3.54 -5.51 -1.70
N ILE A 153 3.12 -6.64 -1.11
CA ILE A 153 3.88 -7.35 -0.07
C ILE A 153 4.04 -8.84 -0.39
N LYS A 154 4.07 -9.19 -1.69
CA LYS A 154 4.18 -10.58 -2.17
C LYS A 154 5.31 -11.35 -1.50
N ASN A 155 4.98 -12.52 -0.93
CA ASN A 155 5.92 -13.40 -0.24
C ASN A 155 6.66 -12.69 0.91
N LEU A 156 5.96 -11.81 1.63
CA LEU A 156 6.54 -11.08 2.76
C LEU A 156 7.04 -12.05 3.83
N VAL A 157 8.27 -11.84 4.28
CA VAL A 157 8.83 -12.46 5.48
C VAL A 157 9.43 -11.35 6.33
N ALA A 158 8.75 -11.01 7.43
CA ALA A 158 9.18 -10.00 8.39
C ALA A 158 9.43 -10.60 9.76
N LYS A 159 10.43 -10.08 10.46
CA LYS A 159 10.86 -10.60 11.76
C LYS A 159 10.92 -9.50 12.81
N THR A 160 10.72 -9.86 14.07
CA THR A 160 11.08 -8.97 15.17
C THR A 160 12.59 -8.85 15.30
N GLN A 161 13.07 -7.66 15.63
CA GLN A 161 14.51 -7.43 15.84
C GLN A 161 15.00 -7.98 17.18
N THR A 162 14.10 -8.04 18.16
CA THR A 162 14.36 -8.59 19.49
C THR A 162 13.45 -9.76 19.78
N ALA A 163 13.96 -10.71 20.57
CA ALA A 163 13.15 -11.78 21.11
C ALA A 163 12.02 -11.21 21.99
N SER A 164 10.85 -11.81 21.92
CA SER A 164 9.71 -11.42 22.75
C SER A 164 8.90 -12.63 23.18
N ASP A 165 8.34 -12.55 24.38
CA ASP A 165 7.41 -13.51 24.97
C ASP A 165 5.95 -13.10 24.74
N SER A 166 5.71 -11.97 24.06
CA SER A 166 4.38 -11.47 23.77
C SER A 166 4.33 -10.56 22.54
N ILE A 167 3.19 -10.54 21.85
CA ILE A 167 2.86 -9.51 20.87
C ILE A 167 2.19 -8.36 21.63
N ASN A 168 2.84 -7.20 21.68
CA ASN A 168 2.39 -5.99 22.37
C ASN A 168 2.62 -4.74 21.51
N THR A 169 2.30 -3.55 22.03
CA THR A 169 2.45 -2.28 21.28
C THR A 169 3.90 -1.81 21.09
N SER A 170 4.88 -2.66 21.42
CA SER A 170 6.32 -2.46 21.15
C SER A 170 6.84 -3.51 20.18
N THR A 171 5.96 -4.35 19.61
CA THR A 171 6.31 -5.37 18.64
C THR A 171 6.41 -4.73 17.27
N ASP A 172 7.62 -4.71 16.73
CA ASP A 172 7.91 -4.24 15.37
C ASP A 172 8.39 -5.40 14.50
N PHE A 173 7.79 -5.55 13.33
CA PHE A 173 8.25 -6.51 12.32
C PHE A 173 8.98 -5.76 11.21
N VAL A 174 10.16 -6.25 10.83
CA VAL A 174 10.94 -5.72 9.70
C VAL A 174 11.27 -6.86 8.75
N GLY A 175 11.03 -6.67 7.46
CA GLY A 175 11.14 -7.76 6.50
C GLY A 175 11.30 -7.33 5.07
N ASP A 176 11.54 -8.35 4.24
CA ASP A 176 11.64 -8.22 2.80
C ASP A 176 10.43 -8.84 2.13
N PHE A 177 10.06 -8.31 0.97
CA PHE A 177 9.06 -8.90 0.08
C PHE A 177 9.52 -8.83 -1.38
N ARG A 178 8.86 -9.60 -2.25
CA ARG A 178 9.15 -9.66 -3.68
C ARG A 178 8.33 -8.60 -4.43
N VAL A 179 9.01 -7.79 -5.24
CA VAL A 179 8.39 -6.84 -6.17
C VAL A 179 8.51 -7.42 -7.58
N PRO A 180 7.47 -8.06 -8.14
CA PRO A 180 7.51 -8.50 -9.53
C PRO A 180 7.42 -7.30 -10.49
N SER A 181 7.68 -7.53 -11.77
CA SER A 181 7.48 -6.51 -12.80
C SER A 181 6.04 -5.98 -12.79
N TYR A 182 5.89 -4.67 -12.93
CA TYR A 182 4.60 -3.98 -13.00
C TYR A 182 3.71 -4.50 -14.15
N ARG A 183 4.33 -4.96 -15.25
CA ARG A 183 3.65 -5.56 -16.39
C ARG A 183 3.92 -7.06 -16.47
N GLY A 184 2.89 -7.84 -16.77
CA GLY A 184 3.03 -9.28 -17.04
C GLY A 184 3.69 -9.57 -18.39
N ALA A 185 4.13 -10.81 -18.58
CA ALA A 185 4.90 -11.25 -19.76
C ALA A 185 4.19 -11.07 -21.11
N VAL A 186 2.85 -11.06 -21.11
CA VAL A 186 2.02 -10.91 -22.31
C VAL A 186 1.65 -9.44 -22.61
N PHE A 187 2.13 -8.49 -21.80
CA PHE A 187 1.93 -7.07 -22.08
C PHE A 187 2.66 -6.68 -23.36
N LEU A 188 1.98 -5.88 -24.18
CA LEU A 188 2.50 -5.33 -25.43
C LEU A 188 2.64 -3.83 -25.29
N ASP A 189 3.82 -3.31 -25.61
CA ASP A 189 4.01 -1.87 -25.71
C ASP A 189 3.21 -1.28 -26.89
N PRO A 190 3.12 0.06 -27.05
CA PRO A 190 2.35 0.69 -28.13
C PRO A 190 2.79 0.30 -29.55
N LYS A 191 3.97 -0.29 -29.71
CA LYS A 191 4.49 -0.82 -30.97
C LYS A 191 4.38 -2.34 -31.06
N ALA A 192 3.56 -2.93 -30.19
CA ALA A 192 3.30 -4.35 -30.07
C ALA A 192 4.54 -5.20 -29.80
N ARG A 193 5.54 -4.65 -29.10
CA ARG A 193 6.69 -5.42 -28.60
C ARG A 193 6.42 -5.89 -27.18
N GLY A 194 6.85 -7.10 -26.85
CA GLY A 194 6.58 -7.71 -25.55
C GLY A 194 7.60 -8.79 -25.21
N VAL A 195 7.40 -9.45 -24.07
CA VAL A 195 8.34 -10.47 -23.58
C VAL A 195 7.98 -11.85 -24.12
N ALA A 196 6.76 -12.32 -23.85
CA ALA A 196 6.29 -13.64 -24.26
C ALA A 196 5.49 -13.62 -25.58
N SER A 197 5.13 -12.44 -26.07
CA SER A 197 4.40 -12.23 -27.31
C SER A 197 4.76 -10.87 -27.90
N GLY A 198 4.40 -10.62 -29.15
CA GLY A 198 4.68 -9.38 -29.85
C GLY A 198 5.91 -9.46 -30.75
N TYR A 199 6.26 -8.30 -31.32
CA TYR A 199 7.47 -8.12 -32.12
C TYR A 199 8.71 -8.03 -31.23
N ASP A 200 9.85 -8.44 -31.77
CA ASP A 200 11.17 -8.38 -31.13
C ASP A 200 11.99 -7.16 -31.55
N ASN A 201 11.52 -6.39 -32.54
CA ASN A 201 12.21 -5.21 -33.05
C ASN A 201 11.25 -4.06 -33.42
N ALA A 202 11.82 -2.93 -33.86
CA ALA A 202 11.06 -1.76 -34.28
C ALA A 202 10.52 -1.90 -35.72
N VAL A 203 9.47 -2.71 -35.91
CA VAL A 203 8.87 -2.99 -37.23
C VAL A 203 8.43 -1.76 -38.05
N ALA A 204 8.19 -0.64 -37.39
CA ALA A 204 7.85 0.63 -38.05
C ALA A 204 9.06 1.34 -38.69
N LEU A 205 10.29 0.95 -38.32
CA LEU A 205 11.54 1.54 -38.77
C LEU A 205 12.44 0.43 -39.35
N PRO A 206 12.08 -0.18 -40.50
CA PRO A 206 12.75 -1.39 -41.00
C PRO A 206 14.24 -1.20 -41.28
N SER A 207 14.68 0.00 -41.66
CA SER A 207 16.10 0.31 -41.88
C SER A 207 16.92 0.49 -40.60
N GLN A 208 16.25 0.71 -39.47
CA GLN A 208 16.85 1.01 -38.16
C GLN A 208 16.45 0.00 -37.08
N ALA A 209 15.78 -1.09 -37.47
CA ALA A 209 15.03 -1.94 -36.54
C ALA A 209 15.91 -2.50 -35.40
N ASP A 210 17.18 -2.74 -35.71
CA ASP A 210 18.20 -3.33 -34.84
C ASP A 210 19.31 -2.34 -34.47
N GLU A 211 19.08 -1.03 -34.58
CA GLU A 211 20.03 -0.03 -34.10
C GLU A 211 20.26 -0.18 -32.59
N ASP A 212 21.52 -0.07 -32.15
CA ASP A 212 21.94 -0.25 -30.76
C ASP A 212 21.15 0.64 -29.78
N GLU A 213 20.74 1.83 -30.23
CA GLU A 213 19.93 2.78 -29.46
C GLU A 213 18.53 2.26 -29.13
N LEU A 214 17.97 1.36 -29.95
CA LEU A 214 16.63 0.79 -29.78
C LEU A 214 16.63 -0.53 -29.01
N VAL A 215 17.80 -1.13 -28.79
CA VAL A 215 17.93 -2.45 -28.13
C VAL A 215 17.25 -2.47 -26.77
N ARG A 216 17.43 -1.41 -25.96
CA ARG A 216 16.81 -1.28 -24.64
C ARG A 216 15.28 -1.25 -24.71
N ALA A 217 14.72 -0.64 -25.76
CA ALA A 217 13.27 -0.56 -25.97
C ALA A 217 12.70 -1.82 -26.65
N ASN A 218 13.49 -2.53 -27.44
CA ASN A 218 13.10 -3.73 -28.18
C ASN A 218 13.10 -4.97 -27.29
N ILE A 219 14.19 -5.18 -26.55
CA ILE A 219 14.38 -6.36 -25.69
C ILE A 219 13.73 -6.10 -24.34
N LYS A 220 12.48 -6.54 -24.20
CA LYS A 220 11.71 -6.40 -22.96
C LYS A 220 12.22 -7.36 -21.89
N GLN A 221 12.33 -6.87 -20.65
CA GLN A 221 12.85 -7.61 -19.50
C GLN A 221 11.83 -7.66 -18.36
N LEU A 222 11.72 -8.84 -17.73
CA LEU A 222 10.93 -9.04 -16.53
C LEU A 222 11.85 -9.15 -15.33
N ASP A 223 12.14 -8.01 -14.73
CA ASP A 223 12.93 -7.98 -13.52
C ASP A 223 12.02 -8.09 -12.29
N ALA A 224 12.42 -8.95 -11.37
CA ALA A 224 11.86 -8.99 -10.04
C ALA A 224 12.88 -8.42 -9.06
N ARG A 225 12.41 -7.57 -8.17
CA ARG A 225 13.23 -6.89 -7.16
C ARG A 225 12.74 -7.23 -5.76
N LYS A 226 13.43 -6.67 -4.79
CA LYS A 226 13.06 -6.75 -3.38
C LYS A 226 12.57 -5.39 -2.91
N GLY A 227 11.57 -5.40 -2.05
CA GLY A 227 11.19 -4.27 -1.24
C GLY A 227 11.36 -4.62 0.24
N GLU A 228 11.39 -3.60 1.08
CA GLU A 228 11.55 -3.69 2.52
C GLU A 228 10.33 -3.06 3.20
N ILE A 229 9.84 -3.64 4.30
CA ILE A 229 8.72 -3.10 5.06
C ILE A 229 8.98 -3.19 6.56
N SER A 230 8.54 -2.16 7.27
CA SER A 230 8.42 -2.14 8.72
C SER A 230 6.95 -2.03 9.12
N LEU A 231 6.48 -2.96 9.94
CA LEU A 231 5.15 -2.94 10.56
C LEU A 231 5.34 -2.66 12.06
N GLN A 232 4.72 -1.59 12.56
CA GLN A 232 4.81 -1.17 13.95
C GLN A 232 3.46 -1.33 14.63
N VAL A 233 3.34 -2.30 15.54
CA VAL A 233 2.08 -2.58 16.23
C VAL A 233 1.81 -1.47 17.24
N ALA A 234 0.67 -0.78 17.12
CA ALA A 234 0.30 0.33 18.00
C ALA A 234 -0.90 0.02 18.90
N LYS A 235 -1.79 -0.87 18.45
CA LYS A 235 -3.07 -1.20 19.10
C LYS A 235 -3.28 -2.71 19.08
N ILE A 236 -3.77 -3.25 20.20
CA ILE A 236 -4.07 -4.68 20.34
C ILE A 236 -5.32 -4.86 21.18
N ASP A 237 -6.31 -5.55 20.61
CA ASP A 237 -7.49 -6.05 21.31
C ASP A 237 -7.32 -7.56 21.59
N ILE A 238 -7.26 -7.92 22.88
CA ILE A 238 -7.07 -9.31 23.31
C ILE A 238 -8.34 -10.13 23.12
N GLU A 239 -9.52 -9.51 23.24
CA GLU A 239 -10.79 -10.26 23.20
C GLU A 239 -11.08 -10.76 21.79
N THR A 240 -10.74 -9.95 20.78
CA THR A 240 -10.96 -10.24 19.36
C THR A 240 -9.73 -10.75 18.63
N GLY A 241 -8.53 -10.62 19.22
CA GLY A 241 -7.26 -10.93 18.58
C GLY A 241 -6.84 -9.91 17.52
N GLU A 242 -7.46 -8.73 17.49
CA GLU A 242 -7.18 -7.71 16.48
C GLU A 242 -5.93 -6.91 16.83
N ILE A 243 -5.07 -6.70 15.85
CA ILE A 243 -3.88 -5.86 15.94
C ILE A 243 -3.94 -4.78 14.86
N ALA A 244 -3.51 -3.58 15.19
CA ALA A 244 -3.43 -2.47 14.23
C ALA A 244 -2.23 -1.59 14.53
N GLY A 245 -1.77 -0.86 13.52
CA GLY A 245 -0.57 -0.06 13.63
C GLY A 245 -0.26 0.73 12.39
N THR A 246 1.00 1.15 12.29
CA THR A 246 1.52 1.89 11.13
C THR A 246 2.52 1.06 10.38
N PHE A 247 2.63 1.29 9.07
CA PHE A 247 3.68 0.69 8.25
C PHE A 247 4.45 1.74 7.47
N GLU A 248 5.71 1.42 7.22
CA GLU A 248 6.57 2.09 6.23
C GLU A 248 7.13 1.01 5.30
N SER A 249 6.92 1.18 4.00
CA SER A 249 7.37 0.26 2.95
C SER A 249 8.22 1.01 1.94
N GLU A 250 9.33 0.41 1.51
CA GLU A 250 10.20 0.90 0.46
C GLU A 250 10.31 -0.14 -0.65
N GLN A 251 10.08 0.29 -1.89
CA GLN A 251 10.15 -0.58 -3.07
C GLN A 251 10.46 0.23 -4.32
N THR A 252 10.75 -0.45 -5.42
CA THR A 252 11.03 0.22 -6.71
C THR A 252 9.78 0.49 -7.53
N SER A 253 9.81 1.54 -8.35
CA SER A 253 8.80 1.83 -9.37
C SER A 253 8.90 0.91 -10.60
N ALA A 254 7.94 1.08 -11.53
CA ALA A 254 7.95 0.36 -12.80
C ALA A 254 9.12 0.80 -13.70
N THR A 255 9.58 -0.10 -14.57
CA THR A 255 10.73 0.12 -15.47
C THR A 255 10.36 0.11 -16.94
N ASP A 256 9.06 0.11 -17.24
CA ASP A 256 8.50 -0.18 -18.56
C ASP A 256 9.18 -1.39 -19.25
N LEU A 257 9.21 -2.52 -18.52
CA LEU A 257 9.85 -3.77 -18.98
C LEU A 257 11.35 -3.59 -19.32
N GLY A 258 12.09 -2.81 -18.52
CA GLY A 258 13.53 -2.57 -18.67
C GLY A 258 13.90 -1.38 -19.55
N ALA A 259 12.91 -0.70 -20.14
CA ALA A 259 13.15 0.50 -20.94
C ALA A 259 13.63 1.69 -20.10
N GLU A 260 13.27 1.74 -18.82
CA GLU A 260 13.56 2.84 -17.89
C GLU A 260 14.25 2.34 -16.61
N GLU A 261 14.96 3.24 -15.91
CA GLU A 261 15.47 2.96 -14.57
C GLU A 261 14.35 3.10 -13.54
N PRO A 262 14.32 2.27 -12.49
CA PRO A 262 13.36 2.45 -11.42
C PRO A 262 13.71 3.61 -10.50
N GLU A 263 12.67 4.21 -9.95
CA GLU A 263 12.74 5.15 -8.84
C GLU A 263 12.48 4.40 -7.52
N GLU A 264 13.05 4.89 -6.42
CA GLU A 264 12.71 4.39 -5.09
C GLU A 264 11.41 5.05 -4.62
N VAL A 265 10.43 4.24 -4.23
CA VAL A 265 9.12 4.66 -3.74
C VAL A 265 8.99 4.24 -2.28
N ARG A 266 8.70 5.21 -1.41
CA ARG A 266 8.37 4.98 -0.01
C ARG A 266 6.87 5.20 0.20
N VAL A 267 6.23 4.24 0.84
CA VAL A 267 4.80 4.26 1.15
C VAL A 267 4.64 4.21 2.66
N ARG A 268 3.84 5.11 3.23
CA ARG A 268 3.46 5.06 4.65
C ARG A 268 1.96 4.99 4.78
N GLY A 269 1.52 4.26 5.79
CA GLY A 269 0.10 4.12 6.07
C GLY A 269 -0.17 3.37 7.35
N ILE A 270 -1.38 2.81 7.42
CA ILE A 270 -1.85 2.04 8.55
C ILE A 270 -2.10 0.60 8.14
N PHE A 271 -1.97 -0.31 9.10
CA PHE A 271 -2.33 -1.71 8.87
C PHE A 271 -3.25 -2.22 9.98
N TYR A 272 -3.99 -3.26 9.65
CA TYR A 272 -4.84 -4.03 10.53
C TYR A 272 -4.64 -5.52 10.23
N ALA A 273 -4.73 -6.38 11.24
CA ALA A 273 -4.79 -7.82 11.08
C ALA A 273 -5.55 -8.44 12.24
N ARG A 274 -6.11 -9.64 12.04
CA ARG A 274 -6.74 -10.42 13.10
C ARG A 274 -5.98 -11.71 13.33
N LEU A 275 -5.48 -11.89 14.55
CA LEU A 275 -4.79 -13.08 14.99
C LEU A 275 -5.81 -14.13 15.46
N GLN A 276 -5.63 -15.37 15.02
CA GLN A 276 -6.40 -16.50 15.52
C GLN A 276 -5.79 -16.96 16.84
N LEU A 277 -6.36 -16.50 17.95
CA LEU A 277 -5.91 -16.89 19.28
C LEU A 277 -6.28 -18.35 19.56
N PRO A 278 -5.38 -19.14 20.16
CA PRO A 278 -5.72 -20.50 20.60
C PRO A 278 -6.82 -20.44 21.66
N SER A 279 -7.89 -21.21 21.45
CA SER A 279 -9.01 -21.40 22.38
C SER A 279 -8.61 -22.14 23.65
#